data_AF-A0A1H6FSV0-F1
#
_entry.id   AF-A0A1H6FSV0-F1
#
_cell.length_a   1.000
_cell.length_b   1.000
_cell.length_c   1.000
_cell.angle_alpha   90.00
_cell.angle_beta   90.00
_cell.angle_gamma   90.00
#
_symmetry.space_group_name_H-M   'P 1'
#
loop_
_entity.id
_entity.type
_entity.pdbx_description
1 polymer ?
#
loop_
_entity_poly.entity_id
_entity_poly.type
_entity_poly.pdbx_seq_one_letter_code
_entity_poly.pdbx_strand_id
1 'polypeptide(L)'
;MPRAAARTEKLDLRLTASAKRILQTAALASSRSVSEFVIESALARAAETLPDRTIFGLDAERWDAFQTALDAPPKPVETLRKLLSEPSVFEQPRAK
;
A
#
# COMPACT_ATOMS: atom_id res chain seq x y z
N MET A 1 -13.90 -16.58 3.81
CA MET A 1 -14.29 -15.31 4.47
C MET A 1 -13.18 -14.95 5.45
N PRO A 2 -12.32 -13.94 5.18
CA PRO A 2 -11.32 -13.53 6.16
C PRO A 2 -12.06 -12.89 7.33
N ARG A 3 -11.94 -13.50 8.50
CA ARG A 3 -12.57 -13.01 9.73
C ARG A 3 -11.80 -11.78 10.17
N ALA A 4 -12.43 -10.60 10.14
CA ALA A 4 -11.83 -9.39 10.68
C ALA A 4 -11.38 -9.66 12.12
N ALA A 5 -10.08 -9.51 12.38
CA ALA A 5 -9.54 -9.66 13.73
C ALA A 5 -10.25 -8.68 14.67
N ALA A 6 -10.59 -9.15 15.89
CA ALA A 6 -11.21 -8.29 16.87
C ALA A 6 -10.26 -7.13 17.21
N ARG A 7 -10.76 -5.89 17.24
CA ARG A 7 -10.00 -4.71 17.65
C ARG A 7 -9.77 -4.77 19.16
N THR A 8 -8.71 -5.46 19.59
CA THR A 8 -8.38 -5.68 21.01
C THR A 8 -7.44 -4.61 21.58
N GLU A 9 -6.75 -3.85 20.72
CA GLU A 9 -5.78 -2.84 21.14
C GLU A 9 -6.35 -1.42 21.07
N LYS A 10 -5.91 -0.56 21.99
CA LYS A 10 -6.33 0.85 22.10
C LYS A 10 -5.17 1.77 21.77
N LEU A 11 -5.48 2.85 21.06
CA LEU A 11 -4.53 3.93 20.74
C LEU A 11 -4.98 5.21 21.45
N ASP A 12 -4.27 5.59 22.51
CA ASP A 12 -4.52 6.81 23.27
C ASP A 12 -3.75 7.99 22.66
N LEU A 13 -4.46 9.01 22.19
CA LEU A 13 -3.89 10.19 21.54
C LEU A 13 -4.21 11.46 22.32
N ARG A 14 -3.20 12.29 22.57
CA ARG A 14 -3.39 13.64 23.10
C ARG A 14 -3.52 14.62 21.94
N LEU A 15 -4.61 15.40 21.94
CA LEU A 15 -4.94 16.34 20.88
C LEU A 15 -5.26 17.70 21.48
N THR A 16 -4.94 18.76 20.75
CA THR A 16 -5.47 20.08 21.03
C THR A 16 -6.95 20.17 20.63
N ALA A 17 -7.70 21.12 21.19
CA ALA A 17 -9.09 21.32 20.84
C ALA A 17 -9.30 21.65 19.35
N SER A 18 -8.36 22.40 18.74
CA SER A 18 -8.38 22.72 17.31
C SER A 18 -8.19 21.47 16.45
N ALA A 19 -7.21 20.62 16.76
CA ALA A 19 -6.98 19.38 16.04
C ALA A 19 -8.19 18.43 16.12
N LYS A 20 -8.81 18.32 17.30
CA LYS A 20 -10.02 17.51 17.47
C LYS A 20 -11.18 17.98 16.57
N ARG A 21 -11.40 19.28 16.44
CA ARG A 21 -12.46 19.83 15.56
C ARG A 21 -12.19 19.52 14.10
N ILE A 22 -10.94 19.68 13.65
CA ILE A 22 -10.57 19.37 12.25
C ILE A 22 -10.85 17.90 11.94
N LEU A 23 -10.42 16.98 12.82
CA LEU A 23 -10.67 15.55 12.65
C LEU A 23 -12.16 15.20 12.67
N GLN A 24 -12.95 15.87 13.52
CA GLN A 24 -14.41 15.71 13.54
C GLN A 24 -15.05 16.15 12.22
N THR A 25 -14.68 17.31 11.70
CA THR A 25 -15.19 17.80 10.41
C THR A 25 -14.83 16.86 9.27
N ALA A 26 -13.58 16.38 9.23
CA ALA A 26 -13.12 15.44 8.20
C ALA A 26 -13.84 14.08 8.27
N ALA A 27 -14.06 13.57 9.48
CA ALA A 27 -14.82 12.33 9.70
C ALA A 27 -16.29 12.49 9.26
N LEU A 28 -16.93 13.62 9.59
CA LEU A 28 -18.28 13.94 9.14
C LEU A 28 -18.38 14.03 7.62
N ALA A 29 -17.43 14.72 6.97
CA ALA A 29 -17.37 14.79 5.51
C ALA A 29 -17.22 13.41 4.85
N SER A 30 -16.59 12.47 5.57
CA SER A 30 -16.41 11.09 5.13
C SER A 30 -17.53 10.15 5.58
N SER A 31 -18.58 10.64 6.24
CA SER A 31 -19.68 9.85 6.82
C SER A 31 -19.22 8.72 7.77
N ARG A 32 -18.14 8.97 8.52
CA ARG A 32 -17.50 7.98 9.41
C ARG A 32 -17.34 8.51 10.82
N SER A 33 -17.12 7.60 11.77
CA SER A 33 -16.74 8.00 13.12
C SER A 33 -15.32 8.59 13.15
N VAL A 34 -15.03 9.45 14.12
CA VAL A 34 -13.69 10.05 14.26
C VAL A 34 -12.62 8.97 14.45
N SER A 35 -12.92 7.95 15.25
CA SER A 35 -12.00 6.84 15.48
C SER A 35 -11.71 6.05 14.22
N GLU A 36 -12.74 5.75 13.42
CA GLU A 36 -12.58 5.05 12.15
C GLU A 36 -11.80 5.89 11.13
N PHE A 37 -12.13 7.17 11.00
CA PHE A 37 -11.42 8.10 10.13
C PHE A 37 -9.92 8.18 10.48
N VAL A 38 -9.59 8.32 11.77
CA VAL A 38 -8.20 8.40 12.24
C VAL A 38 -7.45 7.09 12.01
N ILE A 39 -8.06 5.94 12.32
CA ILE A 39 -7.42 4.63 12.13
C ILE A 39 -7.14 4.39 10.65
N GLU A 40 -8.12 4.59 9.77
CA GLU A 40 -7.93 4.35 8.34
C GLU A 40 -6.90 5.31 7.73
N SER A 41 -6.94 6.59 8.12
CA SER A 41 -5.97 7.58 7.66
C SER A 41 -4.56 7.25 8.13
N ALA A 42 -4.41 6.80 9.39
CA ALA A 42 -3.12 6.38 9.93
C ALA A 42 -2.59 5.12 9.23
N LEU A 43 -3.45 4.14 8.94
CA LEU A 43 -3.09 2.92 8.21
C LEU A 43 -2.68 3.22 6.76
N ALA A 44 -3.43 4.06 6.06
CA ALA A 44 -3.08 4.50 4.70
C ALA A 44 -1.71 5.20 4.70
N ARG A 45 -1.48 6.11 5.64
CA ARG A 45 -0.21 6.82 5.76
C ARG A 45 0.94 5.90 6.15
N ALA A 46 0.70 4.91 7.00
CA ALA A 46 1.68 3.88 7.35
C ALA A 46 2.06 3.05 6.11
N ALA A 47 1.08 2.65 5.30
CA ALA A 47 1.33 1.91 4.05
C ALA A 47 2.14 2.72 3.03
N GLU A 48 1.98 4.04 2.97
CA GLU A 48 2.81 4.92 2.14
C GLU A 48 4.22 5.13 2.69
N THR A 49 4.39 5.07 4.01
CA THR A 49 5.64 5.40 4.70
C THR A 49 6.53 4.18 4.87
N LEU A 50 5.94 2.99 5.00
CA LEU A 50 6.68 1.74 5.09
C LEU A 50 7.27 1.39 3.72
N PRO A 51 8.61 1.31 3.58
CA PRO A 51 9.26 0.93 2.32
C PRO A 51 8.93 -0.52 1.91
N ASP A 52 8.44 -1.34 2.84
CA ASP A 52 8.04 -2.72 2.66
C ASP A 52 6.56 -2.87 2.31
N ARG A 53 6.13 -2.31 1.18
CA ARG A 53 4.83 -2.66 0.59
C ARG A 53 4.87 -4.11 0.10
N THR A 54 4.72 -5.05 1.02
CA THR A 54 4.76 -6.50 0.80
C THR A 54 3.39 -7.12 0.57
N ILE A 55 2.31 -6.40 0.92
CA ILE A 55 0.94 -6.89 0.82
C ILE A 55 0.18 -6.12 -0.26
N PHE A 56 -0.30 -6.84 -1.28
CA PHE A 56 -1.16 -6.33 -2.35
C PHE A 56 -2.53 -6.99 -2.23
N GLY A 57 -3.54 -6.21 -1.81
CA GLY A 57 -4.92 -6.66 -1.80
C GLY A 57 -5.49 -6.68 -3.22
N LEU A 58 -6.02 -7.82 -3.66
CA LEU A 58 -6.72 -7.99 -4.92
C LEU A 58 -8.18 -8.36 -4.65
N ASP A 59 -9.10 -7.84 -5.47
CA ASP A 59 -10.47 -8.35 -5.54
C ASP A 59 -10.51 -9.69 -6.30
N ALA A 60 -11.66 -10.36 -6.31
CA ALA A 60 -11.78 -11.71 -6.86
C ALA A 60 -11.44 -11.79 -8.36
N GLU A 61 -11.82 -10.78 -9.15
CA GLU A 61 -11.57 -10.73 -10.59
C GLU A 61 -10.07 -10.54 -10.87
N ARG A 62 -9.41 -9.62 -10.14
CA ARG A 62 -7.97 -9.41 -10.25
C ARG A 62 -7.16 -10.59 -9.73
N TRP A 63 -7.68 -11.30 -8.73
CA TRP A 63 -7.05 -12.53 -8.24
C TRP A 63 -7.04 -13.63 -9.30
N ASP A 64 -8.15 -13.83 -10.00
CA ASP A 64 -8.25 -14.82 -11.09
C ASP A 64 -7.34 -14.47 -12.27
N ALA A 65 -7.31 -13.19 -12.67
CA ALA A 65 -6.40 -12.70 -13.69
C ALA A 65 -4.92 -12.88 -13.29
N PHE A 66 -4.60 -12.65 -12.02
CA PHE A 66 -3.26 -12.84 -11.48
C PHE A 66 -2.84 -14.32 -11.50
N GLN A 67 -3.71 -15.24 -11.08
CA GLN A 67 -3.46 -16.68 -11.15
C GLN A 67 -3.24 -17.14 -12.60
N THR A 68 -4.09 -16.71 -13.53
CA THR A 68 -3.95 -17.04 -14.95
C THR A 68 -2.63 -16.54 -15.53
N ALA A 69 -2.17 -15.36 -15.12
CA ALA A 69 -0.89 -14.80 -15.54
C ALA A 69 0.31 -15.57 -14.95
N LEU A 70 0.20 -16.08 -13.73
CA LEU A 70 1.23 -16.90 -13.08
C LEU A 70 1.38 -18.28 -13.73
N ASP A 71 0.27 -18.91 -14.12
CA ASP A 71 0.28 -20.23 -14.78
C ASP A 71 0.72 -20.19 -16.25
N ALA A 72 0.73 -18.99 -16.87
CA ALA A 72 1.12 -18.84 -18.26
C ALA A 72 2.63 -19.05 -18.46
N PRO A 73 3.04 -19.75 -19.54
CA PRO A 73 4.47 -19.91 -19.84
C PRO A 73 5.12 -18.55 -20.11
N PRO A 74 6.39 -18.35 -19.69
CA PRO A 74 7.08 -17.09 -19.86
C PRO A 74 7.22 -16.77 -21.35
N LYS A 75 6.70 -15.62 -21.75
CA LYS A 75 6.82 -15.12 -23.13
C LYS A 75 8.15 -14.40 -23.28
N PRO A 76 8.90 -14.63 -24.36
CA PRO A 76 10.11 -13.88 -24.64
C PRO A 76 9.74 -12.41 -24.89
N VAL A 77 10.25 -11.51 -24.05
CA VAL A 77 10.11 -10.07 -24.23
C VAL A 77 11.44 -9.53 -24.75
N GLU A 78 11.52 -9.27 -26.05
CA GLU A 78 12.78 -8.89 -26.72
C GLU A 78 13.42 -7.63 -26.12
N THR A 79 12.59 -6.66 -25.73
CA THR A 79 13.04 -5.43 -25.05
C THR A 79 13.64 -5.73 -23.68
N LEU A 80 13.07 -6.67 -22.93
CA LEU A 80 13.60 -7.09 -21.62
C LEU A 80 14.94 -7.81 -21.79
N ARG A 81 15.07 -8.64 -22.83
CA ARG A 81 16.34 -9.32 -23.15
C ARG A 81 17.45 -8.32 -23.46
N LYS A 82 17.14 -7.28 -24.25
CA LYS A 82 18.09 -6.17 -24.53
C LYS A 82 18.49 -5.43 -23.26
N LEU A 83 17.51 -5.04 -22.44
CA LEU A 83 17.74 -4.34 -21.18
C LEU A 83 18.65 -5.13 -20.22
N LEU A 84 18.41 -6.44 -20.07
CA LEU A 84 19.23 -7.30 -19.19
C LEU A 84 20.63 -7.61 -19.76
N SER A 85 20.86 -7.32 -21.04
CA SER A 85 22.17 -7.47 -21.68
C SER A 85 23.00 -6.18 -21.67
N GLU A 86 22.38 -5.05 -21.30
CA GLU A 86 23.05 -3.77 -21.19
C GLU A 86 23.75 -3.63 -19.82
N PRO A 87 24.96 -3.04 -19.76
CA PRO A 87 25.67 -2.86 -18.50
C PRO A 87 24.86 -1.97 -17.55
N SER A 88 24.73 -2.43 -16.31
CA SER A 88 23.94 -1.71 -15.29
C SER A 88 24.56 -0.34 -15.01
N VAL A 89 23.70 0.66 -14.76
CA VAL A 89 24.13 1.99 -14.28
C VAL A 89 24.89 1.92 -12.95
N PHE A 90 24.77 0.81 -12.22
CA PHE A 90 25.50 0.55 -10.97
C PHE A 90 26.84 -0.16 -11.19
N GLU A 91 27.09 -0.69 -12.39
CA GLU A 91 28.33 -1.38 -12.77
C GLU A 91 29.30 -0.47 -13.55
N GLN A 92 28.84 0.70 -13.99
CA GLN A 92 29.70 1.68 -14.64
C GLN A 92 30.70 2.24 -13.61
N PRO A 93 32.03 2.13 -13.85
CA PRO A 93 32.99 2.80 -13.00
C PRO A 93 32.73 4.29 -13.12
N ARG A 94 32.40 4.93 -12.00
CA ARG A 94 32.16 6.36 -11.91
C ARG A 94 33.35 7.08 -12.56
N ALA A 95 33.13 7.67 -13.73
CA ALA A 95 34.13 8.49 -14.39
C ALA A 95 34.53 9.61 -13.42
N LYS A 96 35.83 9.70 -13.13
CA LYS A 96 36.44 10.77 -12.33
C LYS A 96 36.30 12.12 -13.03
#